data_AF-A0A1M7YPG5-F1
#
_entry.id   AF-A0A1M7YPG5-F1
#
_cell.length_a   1.000
_cell.length_b   1.000
_cell.length_c   1.000
_cell.angle_alpha   90.00
_cell.angle_beta   90.00
_cell.angle_gamma   90.00
#
_symmetry.space_group_name_H-M   'P 1'
#
loop_
_entity.id
_entity.type
_entity.pdbx_description
1 polymer ?
#
loop_
_entity_poly.entity_id
_entity_poly.type
_entity_poly.pdbx_seq_one_letter_code
_entity_poly.pdbx_strand_id
1 'polypeptide(L)' 'MFLHDLAISNQVSGKGVGAKMVSHLLNVAMILKFEQILLVAVQGSSLFWEKMGFTEVTDQSISATYGDGAKMMRYLL' A
#
# COMPACT_ATOMS: atom_id res chain seq x y z
N MET A 1 1.76 -11.34 -1.28
CA MET A 1 2.22 -10.53 -2.44
C MET A 1 2.89 -9.26 -1.95
N PHE A 2 3.90 -8.73 -2.64
CA PHE A 2 4.49 -7.44 -2.31
C PHE A 2 4.08 -6.40 -3.37
N LEU A 3 3.47 -5.30 -2.93
CA LEU A 3 3.10 -4.18 -3.80
C LEU A 3 4.26 -3.18 -3.84
N HIS A 4 4.86 -3.03 -5.02
CA HIS A 4 6.00 -2.15 -5.20
C HIS A 4 5.58 -0.69 -5.36
N ASP A 5 4.74 -0.40 -6.36
CA ASP A 5 4.33 0.96 -6.69
C ASP A 5 2.83 1.05 -6.98
N LEU A 6 2.25 2.18 -6.59
CA LEU A 6 0.95 2.62 -7.04
C LEU A 6 1.06 4.10 -7.41
N ALA A 7 1.10 4.37 -8.71
CA ALA A 7 1.17 5.72 -9.24
C ALA A 7 -0.12 6.08 -9.97
N ILE A 8 -0.56 7.33 -9.80
CA ILE A 8 -1.63 7.93 -10.58
C ILE A 8 -1.14 9.22 -11.21
N SER A 9 -1.71 9.58 -12.37
CA SER A 9 -1.43 10.89 -12.97
C SER A 9 -1.94 12.02 -12.07
N ASN A 10 -1.19 13.12 -12.00
CA ASN A 10 -1.59 14.33 -11.28
C ASN A 10 -2.96 14.86 -11.74
N GLN A 11 -3.31 14.65 -13.02
CA GLN A 11 -4.61 15.08 -13.59
C GLN A 11 -5.83 14.39 -12.94
N VAL A 12 -5.61 13.25 -12.28
CA VAL A 12 -6.65 12.45 -11.62
C VAL A 12 -6.45 12.33 -10.10
N SER A 13 -5.45 13.02 -9.55
CA SER A 13 -5.24 13.08 -8.10
C SER A 13 -6.45 13.71 -7.40
N GLY A 14 -6.77 13.24 -6.20
CA GLY A 14 -7.94 13.67 -5.44
C GLY A 14 -9.30 13.18 -5.98
N LYS A 15 -9.35 12.47 -7.12
CA LYS A 15 -10.60 11.95 -7.72
C LYS A 15 -10.94 10.51 -7.32
N GLY A 16 -10.24 9.95 -6.33
CA GLY A 16 -10.48 8.58 -5.83
C GLY A 16 -9.96 7.46 -6.74
N VAL A 17 -9.18 7.77 -7.79
CA VAL A 17 -8.65 6.74 -8.72
C VAL A 17 -7.72 5.76 -8.00
N GLY A 18 -6.82 6.24 -7.13
CA GLY A 18 -5.94 5.38 -6.34
C GLY A 18 -6.72 4.38 -5.48
N ALA A 19 -7.81 4.82 -4.84
CA ALA A 19 -8.66 3.94 -4.05
C ALA A 19 -9.33 2.85 -4.91
N LYS A 20 -9.84 3.22 -6.09
CA LYS A 20 -10.41 2.23 -7.04
C LYS A 20 -9.38 1.20 -7.50
N MET A 21 -8.14 1.63 -7.76
CA MET A 21 -7.05 0.73 -8.11
C MET A 21 -6.73 -0.25 -6.97
N VAL A 22 -6.69 0.23 -5.72
CA VAL A 22 -6.48 -0.64 -4.55
C VAL A 22 -7.63 -1.62 -4.39
N SER A 23 -8.89 -1.19 -4.50
CA SER A 23 -10.03 -2.12 -4.44
C SER A 23 -9.96 -3.20 -5.52
N HIS A 24 -9.54 -2.84 -6.74
CA HIS A 24 -9.34 -3.82 -7.81
C HIS A 24 -8.19 -4.80 -7.49
N LEU A 25 -7.06 -4.28 -6.98
CA LEU A 25 -5.92 -5.10 -6.57
C LEU A 25 -6.32 -6.12 -5.49
N LEU A 26 -7.07 -5.70 -4.47
CA LEU A 26 -7.54 -6.58 -3.40
C LEU A 26 -8.43 -7.70 -3.95
N ASN A 27 -9.38 -7.37 -4.84
CA ASN A 27 -10.24 -8.36 -5.47
C ASN A 27 -9.43 -9.40 -6.27
N VAL A 28 -8.46 -8.95 -7.06
CA VAL A 28 -7.58 -9.85 -7.81
C VAL A 28 -6.75 -10.71 -6.85
N ALA A 29 -6.22 -10.13 -5.78
CA ALA A 29 -5.39 -10.85 -4.82
C ALA A 29 -6.17 -11.96 -4.07
N MET A 30 -7.43 -11.70 -3.72
CA MET A 30 -8.35 -12.71 -3.16
C MET A 30 -8.63 -13.84 -4.15
N ILE A 31 -8.92 -13.52 -5.42
CA ILE A 31 -9.16 -14.53 -6.47
C ILE A 31 -7.93 -15.42 -6.67
N LEU A 32 -6.73 -14.83 -6.61
CA LEU A 32 -5.46 -15.54 -6.70
C LEU A 32 -5.04 -16.23 -5.39
N LYS A 33 -5.87 -16.17 -4.34
CA LYS A 33 -5.66 -16.81 -3.02
C LYS A 33 -4.36 -16.38 -2.34
N PHE A 34 -3.96 -15.12 -2.47
CA PHE A 34 -2.93 -14.57 -1.60
C PHE A 34 -3.49 -14.40 -0.17
N GLU A 35 -2.64 -14.62 0.83
CA GLU A 35 -3.02 -14.45 2.25
C GLU A 35 -2.88 -12.99 2.72
N GLN A 36 -1.92 -12.27 2.13
CA GLN A 36 -1.63 -10.89 2.52
C GLN A 36 -0.95 -10.11 1.40
N ILE A 37 -1.04 -8.79 1.50
CA ILE A 37 -0.29 -7.82 0.71
C ILE A 37 0.62 -7.04 1.64
N LEU A 38 1.89 -6.91 1.27
CA LEU A 38 2.90 -6.13 1.97
C LEU A 38 3.35 -4.96 1.08
N LEU A 39 3.69 -3.83 1.69
CA LEU A 39 4.29 -2.69 1.00
C LEU A 39 5.16 -1.86 1.96
N VAL A 40 6.02 -1.01 1.41
CA VAL A 40 6.70 0.04 2.16
C VAL A 40 6.10 1.38 1.76
N ALA A 41 5.39 2.03 2.68
CA ALA A 41 4.86 3.36 2.50
C ALA A 41 5.98 4.37 2.67
N VAL A 42 6.34 5.05 1.57
CA VAL A 42 7.38 6.09 1.54
C VAL A 42 6.75 7.47 1.37
N GLN A 43 7.55 8.53 1.59
CA GLN A 43 7.18 9.92 1.25
C GLN A 43 5.82 10.37 1.84
N GLY A 44 5.51 9.94 3.07
CA GLY A 44 4.26 10.32 3.75
C GLY A 44 3.00 9.62 3.22
N SER A 45 3.13 8.58 2.40
CA SER A 45 1.98 7.85 1.83
C SER A 45 1.24 6.94 2.84
N SER A 46 1.73 6.77 4.06
CA SER A 46 1.13 5.83 5.04
C SER A 46 -0.35 6.14 5.32
N LEU A 47 -0.72 7.41 5.46
CA LEU A 47 -2.12 7.82 5.69
C LEU A 47 -3.06 7.42 4.54
N PHE A 48 -2.55 7.34 3.31
CA PHE A 48 -3.33 6.82 2.19
C PHE A 48 -3.57 5.32 2.37
N TRP A 49 -2.54 4.55 2.70
CA TRP A 49 -2.63 3.11 2.89
C TRP A 49 -3.48 2.71 4.10
N GLU A 50 -3.38 3.45 5.20
CA GLU A 50 -4.24 3.29 6.38
C GLU A 50 -5.72 3.45 6.00
N LYS A 51 -6.06 4.47 5.19
CA LYS A 51 -7.43 4.65 4.68
C LYS A 51 -7.90 3.50 3.79
N MET A 52 -6.98 2.78 3.15
CA MET A 52 -7.27 1.60 2.34
C MET A 52 -7.32 0.30 3.16
N GLY A 53 -7.15 0.37 4.49
CA GLY A 53 -7.23 -0.77 5.39
C GLY A 53 -5.89 -1.47 5.66
N PHE A 54 -4.77 -0.93 5.18
CA PHE A 54 -3.45 -1.44 5.56
C PHE A 54 -3.11 -1.02 7.00
N THR A 55 -2.38 -1.88 7.70
CA THR A 55 -1.90 -1.65 9.06
C THR A 55 -0.38 -1.68 9.10
N GLU A 56 0.23 -0.88 9.98
CA GLU A 56 1.68 -0.83 10.14
C GLU A 56 2.23 -2.14 10.73
N VAL A 57 3.39 -2.56 10.22
CA VAL A 57 4.16 -3.72 10.70
C VAL A 57 5.31 -3.18 11.53
N THR A 58 5.19 -3.22 12.87
CA THR A 58 6.20 -2.65 13.78
C THR A 58 7.31 -3.62 14.17
N ASP A 59 7.15 -4.90 13.86
CA ASP A 59 8.07 -5.99 14.22
C ASP A 59 9.15 -6.25 13.16
N GLN A 60 9.19 -5.48 12.07
CA GLN A 60 10.20 -5.61 11.01
C GLN A 60 10.99 -4.32 10.80
N SER A 61 12.31 -4.46 10.67
CA SER A 61 13.20 -3.36 10.29
C SER A 61 13.07 -3.04 8.80
N ILE A 62 12.96 -1.75 8.48
CA ILE A 62 12.93 -1.24 7.11
C ILE A 62 14.32 -0.71 6.77
N SER A 63 14.76 -0.93 5.53
CA SER A 63 16.03 -0.35 5.07
C SER A 63 15.99 1.19 5.13
N ALA A 64 17.03 1.80 5.69
CA ALA A 64 17.19 3.26 5.72
C ALA A 64 17.20 3.91 4.31
N THR A 65 17.45 3.11 3.26
CA THR A 65 17.41 3.57 1.86
C THR A 65 16.04 4.06 1.41
N TYR A 66 14.96 3.70 2.10
CA TYR A 66 13.61 4.19 1.80
C TYR A 66 13.34 5.62 2.29
N GLY A 67 14.26 6.20 3.07
CA GLY A 67 14.16 7.54 3.61
C GLY A 67 13.36 7.61 4.91
N ASP A 68 13.38 8.80 5.50
CA ASP A 68 12.76 9.05 6.81
C ASP A 68 11.24 8.88 6.78
N GLY A 69 10.71 8.26 7.83
CA GLY A 69 9.27 8.03 7.97
C GLY A 69 8.70 6.94 7.07
N ALA A 70 9.54 6.14 6.41
CA ALA A 70 9.10 4.95 5.71
C ALA A 70 8.47 3.93 6.68
N LYS A 71 7.35 3.34 6.29
CA LYS A 71 6.60 2.37 7.11
C LYS A 71 6.31 1.10 6.34
N MET A 72 6.63 -0.05 6.92
CA MET A 72 6.19 -1.34 6.41
C MET A 72 4.72 -1.50 6.75
N MET A 73 3.90 -1.90 5.80
CA MET A 73 2.47 -2.02 5.98
C MET A 73 1.95 -3.33 5.40
N ARG A 74 0.89 -3.86 6.00
CA ARG A 74 0.23 -5.10 5.58
C ARG A 74 -1.28 -4.94 5.44
N TYR A 75 -1.84 -5.67 4.49
CA TYR A 75 -3.28 -5.94 4.37
C TYR A 75 -3.48 -7.46 4.41
N LEU A 76 -4.33 -7.95 5.32
CA LEU A 76 -4.71 -9.36 5.38
C LEU A 76 -5.95 -9.57 4.51
N LEU A 77 -5.87 -10.53 3.58
CA LEU A 77 -6.92 -10.81 2.58
C LEU A 77 -7.96 -11.80 3.08
#